data_AF-A0A1H0GGF0-F1
#
_entry.id   AF-A0A1H0GGF0-F1
#
_cell.length_a   1.000
_cell.length_b   1.000
_cell.length_c   1.000
_cell.angle_alpha   90.00
_cell.angle_beta   90.00
_cell.angle_gamma   90.00
#
_symmetry.space_group_name_H-M   'P 1'
#
loop_
_entity.id
_entity.type
_entity.pdbx_description
1 polymer ?
#
loop_
_entity_poly.entity_id
_entity_poly.type
_entity_poly.pdbx_seq_one_letter_code
_entity_poly.pdbx_strand_id
1 'polypeptide(L)'
;MSIVRPYGDTTGDGMVQTSFTLPVPPGPKAEGAALQLAGKMGIHPAMVVHSHGIGTGFTFFVVYGSVTHLVDLDAVEVEERDYPLLSPTEVNGAIKTRLHRKLVVMGACIGTDAHTVGIDAILNLKGFAGEKGLEYYREMDVANLGAQVTVPELVGQARAARADAVLVSQVVTQKDAHLRNTRELAGAFREAMGESRPLLVVGGPRFDPAMARDLGVDKVFGRGTTPGEVASYLVSALLPEEVAA
;
A
#
# COMPACT_ATOMS: atom_id res chain seq x y z
N MET A 1 -18.58 -21.94 -7.08
CA MET A 1 -18.54 -22.00 -5.62
C MET A 1 -17.10 -22.30 -5.24
N SER A 2 -16.29 -21.25 -5.13
CA SER A 2 -14.85 -21.35 -4.85
C SER A 2 -14.58 -21.30 -3.35
N ILE A 3 -15.24 -22.21 -2.61
CA ILE A 3 -15.01 -22.37 -1.18
C ILE A 3 -13.71 -23.16 -0.98
N VAL A 4 -12.78 -22.60 -0.21
CA VAL A 4 -11.51 -23.25 0.14
C VAL A 4 -11.37 -23.43 1.65
N ARG A 5 -10.57 -24.42 2.03
CA ARG A 5 -10.18 -24.74 3.41
C ARG A 5 -8.66 -24.86 3.50
N PRO A 6 -8.06 -24.52 4.64
CA PRO A 6 -6.65 -24.84 4.91
C PRO A 6 -6.38 -26.34 4.77
N TYR A 7 -5.13 -26.68 4.43
CA TYR A 7 -4.66 -28.07 4.40
C TYR A 7 -3.42 -28.21 5.29
N GLY A 8 -3.32 -29.32 6.01
CA GLY A 8 -2.10 -29.74 6.72
C GLY A 8 -1.43 -30.95 6.06
N ASP A 9 -2.19 -32.01 5.84
CA ASP A 9 -1.72 -33.29 5.29
C ASP A 9 -2.60 -33.75 4.11
N THR A 10 -3.92 -33.60 4.22
CA THR A 10 -4.87 -33.95 3.16
C THR A 10 -5.73 -32.76 2.74
N THR A 11 -6.05 -32.67 1.45
CA THR A 11 -6.83 -31.55 0.91
C THR A 11 -8.17 -31.42 1.63
N GLY A 12 -8.39 -30.27 2.28
CA GLY A 12 -9.64 -29.94 2.96
C GLY A 12 -9.75 -30.44 4.41
N ASP A 13 -8.66 -30.97 4.99
CA ASP A 13 -8.61 -31.39 6.41
C ASP A 13 -8.79 -30.23 7.40
N GLY A 14 -8.67 -28.98 6.94
CA GLY A 14 -8.86 -27.78 7.75
C GLY A 14 -7.74 -27.53 8.74
N MET A 15 -6.63 -28.26 8.67
CA MET A 15 -5.60 -28.20 9.68
C MET A 15 -4.81 -26.90 9.60
N VAL A 16 -4.66 -26.24 10.75
CA VAL A 16 -3.89 -24.99 10.90
C VAL A 16 -2.98 -25.07 12.12
N GLN A 17 -1.86 -24.38 12.05
CA GLN A 17 -1.00 -24.10 13.21
C GLN A 17 -1.09 -22.61 13.53
N THR A 18 -1.39 -22.29 14.78
CA THR A 18 -1.36 -20.91 15.30
C THR A 18 -0.45 -20.83 16.51
N SER A 19 0.19 -19.69 16.71
CA SER A 19 1.01 -19.43 17.90
C SER A 19 0.60 -18.12 18.54
N PHE A 20 0.55 -18.11 19.87
CA PHE A 20 0.17 -16.92 20.64
C PHE A 20 0.70 -17.02 22.07
N THR A 21 0.73 -15.88 22.76
CA THR A 21 1.15 -15.78 24.17
C THR A 21 -0.03 -15.34 25.02
N LEU A 22 -0.22 -15.96 26.17
CA LEU A 22 -1.19 -15.52 27.18
C LEU A 22 -0.46 -14.99 28.43
N PRO A 23 -0.98 -13.94 29.08
CA PRO A 23 -0.48 -13.42 30.35
C PRO A 23 -0.91 -14.32 31.52
N VAL A 24 -0.49 -15.59 31.47
CA VAL A 24 -0.71 -16.60 32.50
C VAL A 24 0.61 -17.32 32.77
N PRO A 25 0.95 -17.61 34.04
CA PRO A 25 2.11 -18.42 34.38
C PRO A 25 2.02 -19.83 33.75
N PRO A 26 3.16 -20.47 33.45
CA PRO A 26 3.17 -21.82 32.88
C PRO A 26 2.47 -22.84 33.78
N GLY A 27 1.73 -23.76 33.15
CA GLY A 27 1.09 -24.88 33.84
C GLY A 27 -0.26 -25.27 33.22
N PRO A 28 -0.99 -26.21 33.84
CA PRO A 28 -2.22 -26.78 33.27
C PRO A 28 -3.33 -25.75 32.99
N LYS A 29 -3.44 -24.72 33.82
CA LYS A 29 -4.38 -23.61 33.61
C LYS A 29 -4.04 -22.82 32.33
N ALA A 30 -2.75 -22.70 32.03
CA ALA A 30 -2.25 -21.99 30.87
C ALA A 30 -2.61 -22.73 29.57
N GLU A 31 -2.38 -24.04 29.55
CA GLU A 31 -2.76 -24.91 28.43
C GLU A 31 -4.28 -24.97 28.23
N GLY A 32 -5.05 -25.09 29.31
CA GLY A 32 -6.52 -25.03 29.26
C GLY A 32 -7.04 -23.71 28.70
N ALA A 33 -6.42 -22.58 29.08
CA ALA A 33 -6.76 -21.27 28.52
C ALA A 33 -6.41 -21.16 27.03
N ALA A 34 -5.27 -21.72 26.60
CA ALA A 34 -4.88 -21.76 25.20
C ALA A 34 -5.87 -22.59 24.35
N LEU A 35 -6.27 -23.77 24.82
CA LEU A 35 -7.29 -24.60 24.16
C LEU A 35 -8.66 -23.90 24.11
N GLN A 36 -9.05 -23.23 25.20
CA GLN A 36 -10.30 -22.47 25.23
C GLN A 36 -10.30 -21.32 24.21
N LEU A 37 -9.18 -20.60 24.08
CA LEU A 37 -9.04 -19.54 23.08
C LEU A 37 -9.05 -20.10 21.66
N ALA A 38 -8.32 -21.19 21.41
CA ALA A 38 -8.31 -21.86 20.10
C ALA A 38 -9.71 -22.30 19.67
N GLY A 39 -10.51 -22.88 20.59
CA GLY A 39 -11.90 -23.21 20.34
C GLY A 39 -12.75 -21.99 19.96
N LYS A 40 -12.55 -20.84 20.62
CA LYS A 40 -13.23 -19.58 20.27
C LYS A 40 -12.81 -19.02 18.91
N MET A 41 -11.60 -19.36 18.43
CA MET A 41 -11.13 -19.05 17.07
C MET A 41 -11.69 -20.04 16.03
N GLY A 42 -12.50 -21.02 16.44
CA GLY A 42 -13.05 -22.06 15.58
C GLY A 42 -12.08 -23.18 15.26
N ILE A 43 -11.00 -23.34 16.04
CA ILE A 43 -10.05 -24.45 15.91
C ILE A 43 -10.54 -25.57 16.83
N HIS A 44 -11.10 -26.64 16.24
CA HIS A 44 -11.63 -27.79 16.97
C HIS A 44 -11.59 -29.08 16.12
N PRO A 45 -11.05 -30.20 16.64
CA PRO A 45 -10.34 -30.31 17.91
C PRO A 45 -9.01 -29.55 17.85
N ALA A 46 -8.64 -28.91 18.96
CA ALA A 46 -7.37 -28.20 19.12
C ALA A 46 -6.43 -28.97 20.06
N MET A 47 -5.14 -28.89 19.79
CA MET A 47 -4.07 -29.50 20.58
C MET A 47 -2.95 -28.49 20.80
N VAL A 48 -2.54 -28.29 22.05
CA VAL A 48 -1.30 -27.55 22.36
C VAL A 48 -0.12 -28.46 22.05
N VAL A 49 0.66 -28.11 21.03
CA VAL A 49 1.86 -28.88 20.62
C VAL A 49 3.15 -28.33 21.21
N HIS A 50 3.11 -27.09 21.68
CA HIS A 50 4.22 -26.46 22.40
C HIS A 50 3.70 -25.49 23.44
N SER A 51 4.35 -25.46 24.61
CA SER A 51 4.07 -24.58 25.73
C SER A 51 5.39 -24.17 26.37
N HIS A 52 5.68 -22.88 26.43
CA HIS A 52 6.93 -22.36 26.96
C HIS A 52 6.71 -21.10 27.79
N GLY A 53 7.21 -21.10 29.02
CA GLY A 53 7.11 -19.95 29.92
C GLY A 53 8.02 -18.80 29.50
N ILE A 54 7.48 -17.59 29.49
CA ILE A 54 8.23 -16.35 29.30
C ILE A 54 8.21 -15.59 30.62
N GLY A 55 9.28 -15.77 31.40
CA GLY A 55 9.33 -15.28 32.78
C GLY A 55 8.27 -15.96 33.68
N THR A 56 7.76 -15.23 34.67
CA THR A 56 6.83 -15.77 35.67
C THR A 56 5.36 -15.52 35.35
N GLY A 57 5.05 -14.62 34.42
CA GLY A 57 3.68 -14.14 34.17
C GLY A 57 3.09 -14.48 32.81
N PHE A 58 3.85 -15.08 31.91
CA PHE A 58 3.43 -15.31 30.52
C PHE A 58 3.81 -16.71 30.06
N THR A 59 3.01 -17.25 29.13
CA THR A 59 3.27 -18.52 28.47
C THR A 59 2.99 -18.39 26.98
N PHE A 60 3.96 -18.77 26.17
CA PHE A 60 3.85 -18.89 24.72
C PHE A 60 3.37 -20.29 24.34
N PHE A 61 2.47 -20.37 23.37
CA PHE A 61 1.88 -21.62 22.89
C PHE A 61 2.01 -21.74 21.38
N VAL A 62 2.12 -22.98 20.93
CA VAL A 62 1.78 -23.37 19.56
C VAL A 62 0.63 -24.36 19.65
N VAL A 63 -0.45 -24.07 18.91
CA VAL A 63 -1.66 -24.89 18.85
C VAL A 63 -1.87 -25.37 17.42
N TYR A 64 -2.20 -26.65 17.29
CA TYR A 64 -2.53 -27.30 16.03
C TYR A 64 -3.95 -27.87 16.10
N GLY A 65 -4.72 -27.74 15.03
CA GLY A 65 -6.09 -28.27 14.98
C GLY A 65 -6.84 -27.90 13.72
N SER A 66 -8.04 -28.47 13.55
CA SER A 66 -8.90 -28.23 12.40
C SER A 66 -9.71 -26.96 12.59
N VAL A 67 -9.70 -26.04 11.62
CA VAL A 67 -10.56 -24.85 11.61
C VAL A 67 -11.92 -25.14 10.98
N THR A 68 -12.99 -24.61 11.57
CA THR A 68 -14.36 -24.78 11.06
C THR A 68 -14.77 -23.73 10.03
N HIS A 69 -14.10 -22.57 10.05
CA HIS A 69 -14.36 -21.45 9.14
C HIS A 69 -13.92 -21.77 7.71
N LEU A 70 -14.72 -21.33 6.75
CA LEU A 70 -14.48 -21.49 5.32
C LEU A 70 -14.08 -20.16 4.72
N VAL A 71 -13.28 -20.19 3.65
CA VAL A 71 -12.97 -19.02 2.86
C VAL A 71 -13.75 -19.11 1.56
N ASP A 72 -14.62 -18.13 1.33
CA ASP A 72 -15.31 -17.98 0.05
C ASP A 72 -14.52 -17.04 -0.85
N LEU A 73 -13.85 -17.59 -1.86
CA LEU A 73 -13.10 -16.76 -2.79
C LEU A 73 -14.01 -15.86 -3.65
N ASP A 74 -15.29 -16.20 -3.81
CA ASP A 74 -16.26 -15.37 -4.55
C ASP A 74 -16.58 -14.07 -3.77
N ALA A 75 -16.36 -14.06 -2.44
CA ALA A 75 -16.51 -12.89 -1.58
C ALA A 75 -15.21 -12.10 -1.37
N VAL A 76 -14.09 -12.54 -1.95
CA VAL A 76 -12.81 -11.85 -1.83
C VAL A 76 -12.76 -10.72 -2.86
N GLU A 77 -12.86 -9.48 -2.38
CA GLU A 77 -12.60 -8.31 -3.21
C GLU A 77 -11.08 -8.07 -3.27
N VAL A 78 -10.51 -8.23 -4.47
CA VAL A 78 -9.13 -7.84 -4.78
C VAL A 78 -9.18 -6.71 -5.79
N GLU A 79 -8.53 -5.58 -5.49
CA GLU A 79 -8.22 -4.60 -6.53
C GLU A 79 -7.10 -5.19 -7.40
N GLU A 80 -7.48 -5.89 -8.46
CA GLU A 80 -6.51 -6.33 -9.46
C GLU A 80 -5.84 -5.10 -10.09
N ARG A 81 -4.52 -5.17 -10.23
CA ARG A 81 -3.75 -4.11 -10.88
C ARG A 81 -4.16 -4.03 -12.35
N ASP A 82 -4.67 -2.87 -12.73
CA ASP A 82 -5.19 -2.57 -14.08
C ASP A 82 -4.10 -2.12 -15.06
N TYR A 83 -2.82 -2.20 -14.67
CA TYR A 83 -1.67 -1.82 -15.48
C TYR A 83 -0.53 -2.84 -15.39
N PRO A 84 0.25 -3.06 -16.46
CA PRO A 84 1.39 -3.97 -16.44
C PRO A 84 2.52 -3.43 -15.56
N LEU A 85 3.30 -4.32 -14.95
CA LEU A 85 4.58 -3.94 -14.37
C LEU A 85 5.63 -3.81 -15.46
N LEU A 86 6.22 -2.63 -15.57
CA LEU A 86 7.27 -2.32 -16.50
C LEU A 86 8.62 -2.32 -15.79
N SER A 87 9.63 -2.89 -16.43
CA SER A 87 11.02 -2.71 -16.05
C SER A 87 11.47 -1.25 -16.26
N PRO A 88 12.57 -0.80 -15.61
CA PRO A 88 13.11 0.53 -15.85
C PRO A 88 13.43 0.83 -17.31
N THR A 89 13.85 -0.17 -18.09
CA THR A 89 14.11 0.00 -19.52
C THR A 89 12.82 0.22 -20.30
N GLU A 90 11.75 -0.51 -20.00
CA GLU A 90 10.44 -0.34 -20.63
C GLU A 90 9.81 1.01 -20.29
N VAL A 91 9.89 1.44 -19.04
CA VAL A 91 9.43 2.77 -18.61
C VAL A 91 10.14 3.88 -19.39
N ASN A 92 11.48 3.86 -19.43
CA ASN A 92 12.24 4.86 -20.19
C ASN A 92 11.92 4.78 -21.70
N GLY A 93 11.79 3.57 -22.25
CA GLY A 93 11.41 3.36 -23.65
C GLY A 93 10.05 3.99 -23.99
N ALA A 94 9.03 3.75 -23.15
CA ALA A 94 7.70 4.30 -23.32
C ALA A 94 7.69 5.83 -23.26
N ILE A 95 8.34 6.43 -22.25
CA ILE A 95 8.41 7.89 -22.12
C ILE A 95 9.12 8.51 -23.32
N LYS A 96 10.27 7.98 -23.72
CA LYS A 96 11.04 8.52 -24.84
C LYS A 96 10.29 8.45 -26.17
N THR A 97 9.58 7.36 -26.42
CA THR A 97 8.89 7.11 -27.70
C THR A 97 7.53 7.78 -27.79
N ARG A 98 6.81 7.95 -26.67
CA ARG A 98 5.42 8.46 -26.66
C ARG A 98 5.32 9.91 -26.18
N LEU A 99 6.14 10.34 -25.22
CA LEU A 99 6.09 11.70 -24.66
C LEU A 99 7.08 12.66 -25.34
N HIS A 100 8.18 12.14 -25.91
CA HIS A 100 9.24 12.91 -26.58
C HIS A 100 9.91 14.02 -25.74
N ARG A 101 9.71 13.98 -24.42
CA ARG A 101 10.38 14.78 -23.41
C ARG A 101 10.39 13.98 -22.11
N LYS A 102 11.14 14.46 -21.11
CA LYS A 102 11.09 13.89 -19.77
C LYS A 102 9.69 14.04 -19.16
N LEU A 103 9.26 13.01 -18.45
CA LEU A 103 8.05 13.01 -17.63
C LEU A 103 8.37 13.70 -16.31
N VAL A 104 7.70 14.81 -16.02
CA VAL A 104 7.97 15.66 -14.86
C VAL A 104 7.12 15.18 -13.69
N VAL A 105 7.77 14.64 -12.65
CA VAL A 105 7.15 14.14 -11.43
C VAL A 105 7.56 15.03 -10.27
N MET A 106 6.58 15.55 -9.53
CA MET A 106 6.85 16.16 -8.23
C MET A 106 6.34 15.27 -7.12
N GLY A 107 7.00 15.26 -5.98
CA GLY A 107 6.38 14.74 -4.77
C GLY A 107 6.68 15.50 -3.51
N ALA A 108 5.78 15.39 -2.55
CA ALA A 108 5.79 16.15 -1.31
C ALA A 108 5.00 15.45 -0.20
N CYS A 109 5.33 15.74 1.05
CA CYS A 109 4.38 15.63 2.15
C CYS A 109 3.73 16.99 2.37
N ILE A 110 2.39 17.04 2.39
CA ILE A 110 1.65 18.30 2.48
C ILE A 110 1.17 18.62 3.90
N GLY A 111 0.89 19.90 4.14
CA GLY A 111 0.30 20.38 5.38
C GLY A 111 1.29 20.35 6.54
N THR A 112 0.91 19.74 7.67
CA THR A 112 1.79 19.63 8.85
C THR A 112 2.62 18.35 8.88
N ASP A 113 2.51 17.50 7.86
CA ASP A 113 3.16 16.20 7.83
C ASP A 113 4.66 16.29 7.51
N ALA A 114 5.48 15.80 8.44
CA ALA A 114 6.94 15.78 8.34
C ALA A 114 7.52 14.40 7.95
N HIS A 115 6.67 13.40 7.67
CA HIS A 115 7.11 12.01 7.47
C HIS A 115 7.49 11.72 6.00
N THR A 116 8.72 12.05 5.62
CA THR A 116 9.18 11.92 4.22
C THR A 116 9.59 10.50 3.83
N VAL A 117 9.86 9.60 4.77
CA VAL A 117 10.43 8.26 4.48
C VAL A 117 9.65 7.51 3.39
N GLY A 118 8.32 7.61 3.38
CA GLY A 118 7.48 6.98 2.36
C GLY A 118 7.67 7.58 0.97
N ILE A 119 7.69 8.91 0.83
CA ILE A 119 7.88 9.57 -0.46
C ILE A 119 9.32 9.45 -0.95
N ASP A 120 10.30 9.54 -0.02
CA ASP A 120 11.72 9.35 -0.29
C ASP A 120 12.01 7.94 -0.83
N ALA A 121 11.31 6.94 -0.30
CA ALA A 121 11.39 5.55 -0.78
C ALA A 121 10.91 5.38 -2.23
N ILE A 122 10.00 6.24 -2.70
CA ILE A 122 9.48 6.21 -4.07
C ILE A 122 10.34 7.06 -5.00
N LEU A 123 10.72 8.27 -4.58
CA LEU A 123 11.41 9.23 -5.44
C LEU A 123 12.92 9.01 -5.49
N ASN A 124 13.58 8.88 -4.33
CA ASN A 124 15.02 9.01 -4.24
C ASN A 124 15.74 7.78 -4.81
N LEU A 125 16.95 7.98 -5.36
CA LEU A 125 17.77 6.92 -5.98
C LEU A 125 17.95 5.64 -5.15
N LYS A 126 17.92 5.73 -3.81
CA LYS A 126 18.00 4.55 -2.92
C LYS A 126 16.84 3.58 -3.15
N GLY A 127 15.63 4.12 -3.37
CA GLY A 127 14.39 3.38 -3.53
C GLY A 127 14.00 2.52 -2.33
N PHE A 128 13.24 1.46 -2.59
CA PHE A 128 12.64 0.58 -1.59
C PHE A 128 12.55 -0.87 -2.07
N ALA A 129 12.64 -1.83 -1.16
CA ALA A 129 12.53 -3.27 -1.44
C ALA A 129 13.47 -3.80 -2.55
N GLY A 130 14.65 -3.17 -2.73
CA GLY A 130 15.62 -3.54 -3.77
C GLY A 130 15.38 -2.86 -5.12
N GLU A 131 14.28 -2.14 -5.28
CA GLU A 131 13.99 -1.31 -6.45
C GLU A 131 14.56 0.09 -6.29
N LYS A 132 14.91 0.73 -7.40
CA LYS A 132 15.43 2.10 -7.44
C LYS A 132 14.28 3.10 -7.55
N GLY A 133 14.39 4.23 -6.85
CA GLY A 133 13.39 5.30 -6.91
C GLY A 133 13.29 5.97 -8.27
N LEU A 134 12.28 6.80 -8.47
CA LEU A 134 11.97 7.46 -9.74
C LEU A 134 13.13 8.31 -10.30
N GLU A 135 13.99 8.88 -9.43
CA GLU A 135 15.20 9.60 -9.84
C GLU A 135 16.19 8.75 -10.65
N TYR A 136 16.11 7.42 -10.56
CA TYR A 136 16.93 6.50 -11.34
C TYR A 136 16.53 6.46 -12.83
N TYR A 137 15.27 6.79 -13.14
CA TYR A 137 14.72 6.69 -14.49
C TYR A 137 15.18 7.90 -15.31
N ARG A 138 15.93 7.64 -16.39
CA ARG A 138 16.59 8.68 -17.19
C ARG A 138 15.61 9.64 -17.84
N GLU A 139 14.44 9.13 -18.22
CA GLU A 139 13.38 9.86 -18.91
C GLU A 139 12.36 10.47 -17.93
N MET A 140 12.63 10.44 -16.63
CA MET A 140 11.88 11.20 -15.63
C MET A 140 12.69 12.40 -15.14
N ASP A 141 12.00 13.51 -14.91
CA ASP A 141 12.52 14.67 -14.18
C ASP A 141 11.78 14.73 -12.85
N VAL A 142 12.48 14.43 -11.76
CA VAL A 142 11.87 14.18 -10.46
C VAL A 142 12.28 15.26 -9.47
N ALA A 143 11.29 15.94 -8.89
CA ALA A 143 11.50 16.93 -7.84
C ALA A 143 10.84 16.48 -6.53
N ASN A 144 11.66 16.20 -5.52
CA ASN A 144 11.19 15.94 -4.16
C ASN A 144 11.18 17.26 -3.38
N LEU A 145 9.99 17.80 -3.11
CA LEU A 145 9.80 19.06 -2.39
C LEU A 145 9.89 18.88 -0.86
N GLY A 146 10.10 17.65 -0.39
CA GLY A 146 10.26 17.36 1.03
C GLY A 146 8.93 17.37 1.78
N ALA A 147 8.96 17.89 3.00
CA ALA A 147 7.86 17.81 3.95
C ALA A 147 7.22 19.16 4.26
N GLN A 148 6.02 19.12 4.82
CA GLN A 148 5.26 20.29 5.25
C GLN A 148 5.03 21.34 4.15
N VAL A 149 4.91 20.89 2.90
CA VAL A 149 4.64 21.75 1.74
C VAL A 149 3.18 22.19 1.78
N THR A 150 2.90 23.48 1.57
CA THR A 150 1.51 23.95 1.53
C THR A 150 0.85 23.60 0.19
N VAL A 151 -0.46 23.37 0.18
CA VAL A 151 -1.20 23.07 -1.07
C VAL A 151 -1.03 24.19 -2.11
N PRO A 152 -1.16 25.49 -1.78
CA PRO A 152 -0.94 26.57 -2.75
C PRO A 152 0.48 26.60 -3.33
N GLU A 153 1.50 26.32 -2.50
CA GLU A 153 2.88 26.23 -2.96
C GLU A 153 3.07 25.07 -3.94
N LEU A 154 2.56 23.88 -3.58
CA LEU A 154 2.64 22.70 -4.44
C LEU A 154 1.94 22.93 -5.79
N VAL A 155 0.76 23.55 -5.79
CA VAL A 155 0.04 23.94 -7.02
C VAL A 155 0.86 24.93 -7.85
N GLY A 156 1.45 25.95 -7.22
CA GLY A 156 2.29 26.94 -7.88
C GLY A 156 3.52 26.33 -8.55
N GLN A 157 4.24 25.46 -7.84
CA GLN A 157 5.41 24.76 -8.36
C GLN A 157 5.04 23.78 -9.48
N ALA A 158 4.00 22.97 -9.30
CA ALA A 158 3.52 22.05 -10.32
C ALA A 158 3.12 22.76 -11.61
N ARG A 159 2.46 23.92 -11.52
CA ARG A 159 2.12 24.76 -12.68
C ARG A 159 3.36 25.32 -13.37
N ALA A 160 4.32 25.83 -12.59
CA ALA A 160 5.53 26.45 -13.11
C ALA A 160 6.40 25.45 -13.88
N ALA A 161 6.57 24.23 -13.36
CA ALA A 161 7.36 23.20 -14.03
C ALA A 161 6.57 22.37 -15.04
N ARG A 162 5.25 22.61 -15.17
CA ARG A 162 4.33 21.81 -16.01
C ARG A 162 4.42 20.32 -15.65
N ALA A 163 4.23 20.02 -14.37
CA ALA A 163 4.26 18.66 -13.86
C ALA A 163 3.25 17.77 -14.61
N ASP A 164 3.66 16.55 -14.95
CA ASP A 164 2.78 15.52 -15.49
C ASP A 164 2.11 14.72 -14.36
N ALA A 165 2.82 14.56 -13.24
CA ALA A 165 2.32 13.88 -12.05
C ALA A 165 2.78 14.57 -10.76
N VAL A 166 1.89 14.55 -9.76
CA VAL A 166 2.15 15.01 -8.39
C VAL A 166 1.83 13.87 -7.43
N LEU A 167 2.86 13.43 -6.70
CA LEU A 167 2.83 12.34 -5.73
C LEU A 167 2.82 12.90 -4.31
N VAL A 168 1.72 12.73 -3.58
CA VAL A 168 1.61 13.25 -2.20
C VAL A 168 1.60 12.12 -1.17
N SER A 169 2.50 12.21 -0.19
CA SER A 169 2.52 11.29 0.96
C SER A 169 1.83 11.91 2.18
N GLN A 170 0.91 11.16 2.80
CA GLN A 170 0.29 11.52 4.07
C GLN A 170 0.32 10.32 5.04
N VAL A 171 0.93 10.55 6.20
CA VAL A 171 1.06 9.58 7.30
C VAL A 171 0.18 10.00 8.49
N VAL A 172 0.04 11.31 8.72
CA VAL A 172 -0.75 11.84 9.84
C VAL A 172 -2.25 11.66 9.58
N THR A 173 -2.87 10.80 10.39
CA THR A 173 -4.26 10.38 10.21
C THR A 173 -5.18 10.81 11.34
N GLN A 174 -4.68 11.59 12.30
CA GLN A 174 -5.49 12.07 13.42
C GLN A 174 -6.73 12.82 12.93
N LYS A 175 -7.90 12.42 13.43
CA LYS A 175 -9.21 12.96 13.02
C LYS A 175 -9.35 12.98 11.50
N ASP A 176 -8.89 11.95 10.78
CA ASP A 176 -8.99 11.87 9.31
C ASP A 176 -8.33 13.03 8.55
N ALA A 177 -7.26 13.62 9.11
CA ALA A 177 -6.54 14.73 8.48
C ALA A 177 -6.09 14.41 7.04
N HIS A 178 -5.41 13.28 6.84
CA HIS A 178 -5.04 12.77 5.52
C HIS A 178 -6.18 12.82 4.47
N LEU A 179 -7.39 12.37 4.80
CA LEU A 179 -8.52 12.37 3.86
C LEU A 179 -9.01 13.79 3.54
N ARG A 180 -9.08 14.68 4.54
CA ARG A 180 -9.46 16.08 4.32
C ARG A 180 -8.41 16.80 3.47
N ASN A 181 -7.14 16.65 3.82
CA ASN A 181 -6.02 17.26 3.12
C ASN A 181 -5.97 16.80 1.65
N THR A 182 -6.23 15.53 1.37
CA THR A 182 -6.30 15.03 0.00
C THR A 182 -7.46 15.63 -0.79
N ARG A 183 -8.66 15.77 -0.19
CA ARG A 183 -9.78 16.42 -0.89
C ARG A 183 -9.51 17.90 -1.15
N GLU A 184 -8.88 18.60 -0.20
CA GLU A 184 -8.46 19.99 -0.36
C GLU A 184 -7.43 20.14 -1.48
N LEU A 185 -6.41 19.26 -1.51
CA LEU A 185 -5.41 19.17 -2.57
C LEU A 185 -6.08 18.98 -3.94
N ALA A 186 -6.95 17.97 -4.07
CA ALA A 186 -7.66 17.67 -5.32
C ALA A 186 -8.55 18.84 -5.77
N GLY A 187 -9.22 19.50 -4.84
CA GLY A 187 -10.00 20.72 -5.10
C GLY A 187 -9.13 21.86 -5.63
N ALA A 188 -8.01 22.15 -4.95
CA ALA A 188 -7.11 23.23 -5.31
C ALA A 188 -6.47 23.04 -6.70
N PHE A 189 -6.03 21.82 -7.03
CA PHE A 189 -5.51 21.51 -8.37
C PHE A 189 -6.57 21.66 -9.46
N ARG A 190 -7.80 21.20 -9.19
CA ARG A 190 -8.93 21.34 -10.12
C ARG A 190 -9.32 22.80 -10.33
N GLU A 191 -9.34 23.60 -9.27
CA GLU A 191 -9.63 25.04 -9.37
C GLU A 191 -8.55 25.80 -10.14
N ALA A 192 -7.27 25.50 -9.87
CA ALA A 192 -6.15 26.24 -10.45
C ALA A 192 -5.80 25.83 -11.88
N MET A 193 -6.02 24.57 -12.26
CA MET A 193 -5.55 24.00 -13.53
C MET A 193 -6.63 23.32 -14.37
N GLY A 194 -7.81 23.05 -13.80
CA GLY A 194 -8.91 22.38 -14.51
C GLY A 194 -8.50 21.02 -15.07
N GLU A 195 -8.85 20.78 -16.33
CA GLU A 195 -8.49 19.57 -17.09
C GLU A 195 -6.98 19.45 -17.36
N SER A 196 -6.25 20.57 -17.32
CA SER A 196 -4.79 20.59 -17.53
C SER A 196 -3.99 20.25 -16.27
N ARG A 197 -4.66 19.81 -15.19
CA ARG A 197 -3.98 19.41 -13.96
C ARG A 197 -3.11 18.17 -14.19
N PRO A 198 -2.01 18.01 -13.44
CA PRO A 198 -1.27 16.75 -13.41
C PRO A 198 -2.11 15.59 -12.88
N LEU A 199 -1.62 14.39 -13.14
CA LEU A 199 -2.06 13.17 -12.45
C LEU A 199 -1.76 13.31 -10.95
N LEU A 200 -2.78 13.19 -10.12
CA LEU A 200 -2.69 13.26 -8.67
C LEU A 200 -2.67 11.85 -8.11
N VAL A 201 -1.56 11.50 -7.47
CA VAL A 201 -1.40 10.22 -6.80
C VAL A 201 -1.12 10.49 -5.34
N VAL A 202 -1.83 9.80 -4.45
CA VAL A 202 -1.58 9.90 -3.01
C VAL A 202 -1.16 8.57 -2.43
N GLY A 203 -0.36 8.59 -1.38
CA GLY A 203 0.07 7.38 -0.71
C GLY A 203 0.27 7.57 0.78
N GLY A 204 0.22 6.47 1.51
CA GLY A 204 0.36 6.50 2.96
C GLY A 204 -0.14 5.22 3.65
N PRO A 205 0.25 5.01 4.91
CA PRO A 205 0.03 3.72 5.59
C PRO A 205 -1.42 3.41 5.94
N ARG A 206 -2.33 4.40 5.84
CA ARG A 206 -3.75 4.25 6.18
C ARG A 206 -4.70 4.65 5.06
N PHE A 207 -4.18 4.77 3.84
CA PHE A 207 -5.05 4.90 2.69
C PHE A 207 -5.57 3.53 2.25
N ASP A 208 -6.84 3.50 1.86
CA ASP A 208 -7.44 2.41 1.13
C ASP A 208 -7.42 2.77 -0.37
N PRO A 209 -6.77 1.98 -1.23
CA PRO A 209 -6.75 2.15 -2.69
C PRO A 209 -8.12 2.44 -3.33
N ALA A 210 -9.20 1.84 -2.80
CA ALA A 210 -10.55 2.03 -3.31
C ALA A 210 -11.08 3.47 -3.16
N MET A 211 -10.44 4.32 -2.35
CA MET A 211 -10.89 5.66 -2.04
C MET A 211 -10.53 6.72 -3.10
N ALA A 212 -9.78 6.38 -4.15
CA ALA A 212 -9.24 7.35 -5.11
C ALA A 212 -10.33 8.28 -5.67
N ARG A 213 -11.44 7.70 -6.14
CA ARG A 213 -12.58 8.43 -6.71
C ARG A 213 -13.22 9.38 -5.67
N ASP A 214 -13.45 8.90 -4.47
CA ASP A 214 -14.09 9.67 -3.37
C ASP A 214 -13.22 10.80 -2.83
N LEU A 215 -11.90 10.66 -3.02
CA LEU A 215 -10.91 11.67 -2.65
C LEU A 215 -10.64 12.67 -3.79
N GLY A 216 -11.12 12.39 -5.00
CA GLY A 216 -10.94 13.25 -6.17
C GLY A 216 -9.55 13.20 -6.78
N VAL A 217 -8.80 12.12 -6.54
CA VAL A 217 -7.45 11.85 -7.06
C VAL A 217 -7.48 10.68 -8.04
N ASP A 218 -6.41 10.50 -8.81
CA ASP A 218 -6.38 9.50 -9.88
C ASP A 218 -5.94 8.12 -9.37
N LYS A 219 -5.04 8.07 -8.37
CA LYS A 219 -4.64 6.81 -7.72
C LYS A 219 -4.28 6.99 -6.25
N VAL A 220 -4.50 5.92 -5.50
CA VAL A 220 -4.13 5.80 -4.10
C VAL A 220 -3.23 4.58 -3.94
N PHE A 221 -2.06 4.77 -3.32
CA PHE A 221 -1.10 3.71 -3.03
C PHE A 221 -1.01 3.42 -1.53
N GLY A 222 -1.11 2.13 -1.19
CA GLY A 222 -1.06 1.64 0.18
C GLY A 222 0.34 1.27 0.66
N ARG A 223 0.40 0.50 1.77
CA ARG A 223 1.65 -0.03 2.32
C ARG A 223 2.27 -1.04 1.36
N GLY A 224 3.60 -1.03 1.27
CA GLY A 224 4.35 -1.98 0.46
C GLY A 224 4.56 -1.57 -1.00
N THR A 225 3.90 -0.48 -1.44
CA THR A 225 4.06 0.05 -2.79
C THR A 225 5.53 0.32 -3.13
N THR A 226 5.98 -0.15 -4.29
CA THR A 226 7.36 0.01 -4.76
C THR A 226 7.49 1.13 -5.81
N PRO A 227 8.71 1.68 -6.03
CA PRO A 227 8.95 2.64 -7.09
C PRO A 227 8.55 2.16 -8.49
N GLY A 228 8.79 0.88 -8.80
CA GLY A 228 8.43 0.28 -10.09
C GLY A 228 6.91 0.22 -10.30
N GLU A 229 6.14 -0.05 -9.25
CA GLU A 229 4.67 0.02 -9.30
C GLU A 229 4.19 1.43 -9.63
N VAL A 230 4.77 2.46 -8.97
CA VAL A 230 4.42 3.85 -9.23
C VAL A 230 4.83 4.24 -10.65
N ALA A 231 6.05 3.92 -11.08
CA ALA A 231 6.54 4.24 -12.43
C ALA A 231 5.67 3.62 -13.52
N SER A 232 5.29 2.35 -13.34
CA SER A 232 4.44 1.62 -14.27
C SER A 232 3.05 2.24 -14.38
N TYR A 233 2.46 2.62 -13.24
CA TYR A 233 1.17 3.32 -13.21
C TYR A 233 1.25 4.67 -13.95
N LEU A 234 2.28 5.49 -13.66
CA LEU A 234 2.45 6.79 -14.31
C LEU A 234 2.51 6.66 -15.83
N VAL A 235 3.28 5.70 -16.34
CA VAL A 235 3.35 5.42 -17.79
C VAL A 235 2.01 4.97 -18.33
N SER A 236 1.34 4.02 -17.68
CA SER A 236 0.06 3.49 -18.14
C SER A 236 -1.03 4.56 -18.19
N ALA A 237 -1.07 5.45 -17.20
CA ALA A 237 -2.09 6.49 -17.09
C ALA A 237 -1.84 7.68 -18.03
N LEU A 238 -0.58 8.10 -18.20
CA LEU A 238 -0.22 9.29 -18.98
C LEU A 238 0.09 8.98 -20.45
N LEU A 239 0.53 7.75 -20.74
CA LEU A 239 1.01 7.31 -22.06
C LEU A 239 0.31 6.02 -22.49
N PRO A 240 -1.04 6.00 -22.54
CA PRO A 240 -1.79 4.81 -22.92
C PRO A 240 -1.34 4.31 -24.30
N GLU A 241 -1.38 3.00 -24.52
CA GLU A 241 -1.14 2.47 -25.86
C GLU A 241 -2.22 2.98 -26.81
N GLU A 242 -1.83 3.35 -28.03
CA GLU A 242 -2.82 3.52 -29.09
C GLU A 242 -3.51 2.17 -29.25
N VAL A 243 -4.79 2.11 -28.88
CA VAL A 243 -5.64 0.96 -29.21
C VAL A 243 -5.63 0.89 -30.73
N ALA A 244 -4.93 -0.11 -31.28
CA ALA A 244 -4.98 -0.40 -32.71
C ALA A 244 -6.45 -0.61 -33.08
N ALA A 245 -7.01 0.35 -33.81
CA ALA A 245 -8.37 0.31 -34.34
C ALA A 245 -8.49 -0.72 -35.47
#